data_AF-U7VCF3-F1
#
_entry.id   AF-U7VCF3-F1
#
_cell.length_a   1.000
_cell.length_b   1.000
_cell.length_c   1.000
_cell.angle_alpha   90.00
_cell.angle_beta   90.00
_cell.angle_gamma   90.00
#
_symmetry.space_group_name_H-M   'P 1'
#
loop_
_entity.id
_entity.type
_entity.pdbx_description
1 polymer ?
#
loop_
_entity_poly.entity_id
_entity_poly.type
_entity_poly.pdbx_seq_one_letter_code
_entity_poly.pdbx_strand_id
1 'polypeptide(L)'
;MDELKKIIKRGIITAVVVLIYGVLSGNKYVYMGMFSGAILSVVGFYMICLDAKASLASNSPFKVGVIGYLKRYFLYGIFLALATKFYGFPMLVSGVIGLLNIKINILAITLFNNIKKFKSKYLK
;
A
#
# COMPACT_ATOMS: atom_id res chain seq x y z
N MET A 1 10.16 8.95 12.34
CA MET A 1 9.24 9.55 11.34
C MET A 1 9.81 9.51 9.92
N ASP A 2 11.12 9.66 9.75
CA ASP A 2 11.73 9.76 8.42
C ASP A 2 11.69 8.46 7.62
N GLU A 3 11.80 7.30 8.27
CA GLU A 3 11.61 6.01 7.60
C GLU A 3 10.19 5.83 7.04
N LEU A 4 9.17 6.24 7.78
CA LEU A 4 7.77 6.20 7.32
C LEU A 4 7.56 7.11 6.10
N LYS A 5 8.12 8.33 6.14
CA LYS A 5 8.10 9.26 4.99
C LYS A 5 8.79 8.65 3.77
N LYS A 6 9.90 7.93 3.97
CA LYS A 6 10.63 7.24 2.90
C LYS A 6 9.79 6.11 2.28
N ILE A 7 9.07 5.33 3.08
CA ILE A 7 8.16 4.28 2.60
C ILE A 7 7.02 4.91 1.77
N ILE A 8 6.39 5.97 2.28
CA ILE A 8 5.34 6.71 1.56
C ILE A 8 5.87 7.23 0.22
N LYS A 9 7.03 7.91 0.23
CA LYS A 9 7.65 8.46 -0.98
C LYS A 9 7.92 7.37 -2.02
N ARG A 10 8.45 6.21 -1.59
CA ARG A 10 8.67 5.07 -2.49
C ARG A 10 7.36 4.49 -3.02
N GLY A 11 6.35 4.34 -2.18
CA GLY A 11 5.02 3.90 -2.60
C GLY A 11 4.39 4.82 -3.65
N ILE A 12 4.54 6.14 -3.49
CA ILE A 12 4.10 7.14 -4.49
C ILE A 12 4.88 6.97 -5.79
N ILE A 13 6.22 6.85 -5.73
CA ILE A 13 7.04 6.61 -6.92
C ILE A 13 6.60 5.34 -7.65
N THR A 14 6.38 4.24 -6.92
CA THR A 14 5.87 2.99 -7.53
C THR A 14 4.50 3.18 -8.16
N ALA A 15 3.59 3.94 -7.53
CA ALA A 15 2.29 4.25 -8.12
C ALA A 15 2.43 5.05 -9.43
N VAL A 16 3.33 6.03 -9.49
CA VAL A 16 3.63 6.79 -10.72
C VAL A 16 4.20 5.88 -11.80
N VAL A 17 5.11 4.96 -11.46
CA VAL A 17 5.66 3.99 -12.41
C VAL A 17 4.55 3.07 -12.97
N VAL A 18 3.65 2.59 -12.12
CA VAL A 18 2.49 1.79 -12.54
C VAL A 18 1.58 2.59 -13.48
N LEU A 19 1.35 3.87 -13.20
CA LEU A 19 0.54 4.74 -14.06
C LEU A 19 1.18 4.89 -15.44
N ILE A 20 2.47 5.24 -15.49
CA ILE A 20 3.20 5.39 -16.77
C ILE A 20 3.14 4.08 -17.56
N TYR A 21 3.43 2.95 -16.93
CA TYR A 21 3.34 1.64 -17.58
C TYR A 21 1.92 1.31 -18.07
N GLY A 22 0.89 1.64 -17.29
CA GLY A 22 -0.49 1.43 -17.69
C GLY A 22 -0.91 2.28 -18.88
N VAL A 23 -0.47 3.54 -18.95
CA VAL A 23 -0.74 4.44 -20.08
C VAL A 23 -0.02 3.93 -21.34
N LEU A 24 1.26 3.57 -21.25
CA LEU A 24 2.04 3.07 -22.38
C LEU A 24 1.51 1.73 -22.93
N SER A 25 1.02 0.85 -22.06
CA SER A 25 0.43 -0.43 -22.46
C SER A 25 -1.02 -0.32 -22.94
N GLY A 26 -1.66 0.85 -22.79
CA GLY A 26 -3.08 1.05 -23.06
C GLY A 26 -4.02 0.20 -22.18
N ASN A 27 -3.49 -0.43 -21.12
CA ASN A 27 -4.24 -1.39 -20.33
C ASN A 27 -5.00 -0.69 -19.20
N LYS A 28 -6.33 -0.56 -19.39
CA LYS A 28 -7.25 0.05 -18.42
C LYS A 28 -7.22 -0.57 -17.03
N TYR A 29 -6.92 -1.85 -16.92
CA TYR A 29 -6.81 -2.50 -15.61
C TYR A 29 -5.58 -1.97 -14.86
N VAL A 30 -4.48 -1.71 -15.56
CA VAL A 30 -3.24 -1.20 -14.96
C VAL A 30 -3.37 0.27 -14.58
N TYR A 31 -3.71 1.16 -15.51
CA TYR A 31 -3.72 2.61 -15.22
C TYR A 31 -4.92 3.07 -14.39
N MET A 32 -6.05 2.33 -14.38
CA MET A 32 -7.15 2.60 -13.45
C MET A 32 -7.03 1.72 -12.21
N GLY A 33 -7.15 0.40 -12.35
CA GLY A 33 -7.22 -0.52 -11.21
C GLY A 33 -5.94 -0.57 -10.37
N MET A 34 -4.83 -0.99 -10.96
CA MET A 34 -3.56 -1.14 -10.24
C MET A 34 -3.05 0.20 -9.70
N PHE A 35 -3.16 1.27 -10.47
CA PHE A 35 -2.78 2.61 -10.03
C PHE A 35 -3.66 3.13 -8.89
N SER A 36 -5.00 3.08 -9.01
CA SER A 36 -5.89 3.55 -7.95
C SER A 36 -5.73 2.72 -6.68
N GLY A 37 -5.53 1.40 -6.82
CA GLY A 37 -5.18 0.51 -5.71
C GLY A 37 -3.85 0.90 -5.06
N ALA A 38 -2.85 1.28 -5.85
CA ALA A 38 -1.54 1.71 -5.36
C ALA A 38 -1.61 3.02 -4.57
N ILE A 39 -2.42 3.99 -5.02
CA ILE A 39 -2.71 5.22 -4.27
C ILE A 39 -3.46 4.90 -2.98
N LEU A 40 -4.48 4.03 -3.05
CA LEU A 40 -5.25 3.63 -1.88
C LEU A 40 -4.39 2.89 -0.84
N SER A 41 -3.39 2.11 -1.29
CA SER A 41 -2.38 1.49 -0.43
C SER A 41 -1.56 2.54 0.33
N VAL A 42 -1.13 3.62 -0.35
CA VAL A 42 -0.39 4.73 0.28
C VAL A 42 -1.25 5.43 1.32
N VAL A 43 -2.50 5.76 0.98
CA VAL A 43 -3.45 6.39 1.91
C VAL A 43 -3.72 5.48 3.11
N GLY A 44 -3.96 4.19 2.87
CA GLY A 44 -4.19 3.22 3.92
C GLY A 44 -3.00 3.09 4.88
N PHE A 45 -1.77 3.13 4.36
CA PHE A 45 -0.57 3.14 5.20
C PHE A 45 -0.41 4.44 5.99
N TYR A 46 -0.75 5.58 5.39
CA TYR A 46 -0.78 6.85 6.10
C TYR A 46 -1.79 6.84 7.25
N MET A 47 -3.00 6.29 7.02
CA MET A 47 -4.00 6.08 8.07
C MET A 47 -3.48 5.18 9.19
N ILE A 48 -2.76 4.08 8.87
CA ILE A 48 -2.11 3.24 9.89
C ILE A 48 -1.14 4.07 10.75
N CYS A 49 -0.36 4.96 10.13
CA CYS A 49 0.57 5.81 10.88
C CYS A 49 -0.15 6.79 11.80
N LEU A 50 -1.29 7.34 11.37
CA LEU A 50 -2.13 8.20 12.20
C LEU A 50 -2.77 7.43 13.35
N ASP A 51 -3.34 6.27 13.07
CA ASP A 51 -3.97 5.40 14.07
C ASP A 51 -2.95 4.94 15.11
N ALA A 52 -1.72 4.62 14.71
CA ALA A 52 -0.64 4.27 15.62
C ALA A 52 -0.29 5.44 16.58
N LYS A 53 -0.21 6.67 16.06
CA LYS A 53 0.01 7.87 16.89
C LYS A 53 -1.16 8.12 17.85
N ALA A 54 -2.39 8.01 17.35
CA ALA A 54 -3.59 8.20 18.15
C ALA A 54 -3.71 7.14 19.26
N SER A 55 -3.33 5.88 18.99
CA SER A 55 -3.31 4.81 19.99
C SER A 55 -2.31 5.08 21.10
N LEU A 56 -1.12 5.63 20.79
CA LEU A 56 -0.11 5.99 21.80
C LEU A 56 -0.56 7.13 22.72
N ALA A 57 -1.40 8.04 22.22
CA ALA A 57 -1.91 9.18 22.98
C ALA A 57 -3.27 8.90 23.67
N SER A 58 -3.84 7.70 23.49
CA SER A 58 -5.20 7.38 23.95
C SER A 58 -5.19 6.58 25.25
N ASN A 59 -6.16 6.86 26.13
CA ASN A 59 -6.46 6.05 27.31
C ASN A 59 -7.08 4.68 26.95
N SER A 60 -7.41 4.43 25.68
CA SER A 60 -7.92 3.14 25.21
C SER A 60 -7.30 2.74 23.85
N PRO A 61 -6.00 2.37 23.83
CA PRO A 61 -5.26 2.09 22.60
C PRO A 61 -5.90 0.98 21.75
N PHE A 62 -6.44 -0.06 22.39
CA PHE A 62 -7.10 -1.17 21.70
C PHE A 62 -8.31 -0.71 20.88
N LYS A 63 -9.18 0.11 21.49
CA LYS A 63 -10.38 0.63 20.83
C LYS A 63 -10.02 1.48 19.60
N VAL A 64 -9.02 2.34 19.74
CA VAL A 64 -8.52 3.18 18.63
C VAL A 64 -7.98 2.31 17.49
N GLY A 65 -7.15 1.30 17.82
CA GLY A 65 -6.60 0.36 16.84
C GLY A 65 -7.69 -0.40 16.06
N VAL A 66 -8.69 -0.93 16.77
CA VAL A 66 -9.81 -1.68 16.15
C VAL A 66 -10.65 -0.77 15.25
N ILE A 67 -11.01 0.43 15.70
CA ILE A 67 -11.78 1.37 14.89
C ILE A 67 -11.01 1.79 13.64
N GLY A 68 -9.71 2.10 13.76
CA GLY A 68 -8.85 2.43 12.63
C GLY A 68 -8.77 1.28 11.62
N TYR A 69 -8.65 0.04 12.12
CA TYR A 69 -8.68 -1.16 11.28
C TYR A 69 -9.99 -1.30 10.50
N LEU A 70 -11.14 -1.18 11.18
CA LEU A 70 -12.44 -1.28 10.53
C LEU A 70 -12.64 -0.20 9.46
N LYS A 71 -12.25 1.06 9.74
CA LYS A 71 -12.33 2.16 8.78
C LYS A 71 -11.56 1.87 7.49
N ARG A 72 -10.33 1.34 7.60
CA ARG A 72 -9.50 1.00 6.43
C ARG A 72 -10.08 -0.14 5.62
N TYR A 73 -10.55 -1.20 6.28
CA TYR A 73 -11.14 -2.35 5.58
C TYR A 73 -12.47 -1.99 4.93
N PHE A 74 -13.26 -1.13 5.56
CA PHE A 74 -14.47 -0.57 4.95
C PHE A 74 -14.14 0.23 3.69
N LEU A 75 -13.11 1.09 3.74
CA LEU A 75 -12.63 1.85 2.58
C LEU A 75 -12.15 0.93 1.44
N TYR A 76 -11.37 -0.11 1.76
CA TYR A 76 -10.94 -1.09 0.76
C TYR A 76 -12.12 -1.89 0.19
N GLY A 77 -13.08 -2.26 1.04
CA GLY A 77 -14.29 -2.97 0.64
C GLY A 77 -15.12 -2.16 -0.36
N ILE A 78 -15.37 -0.88 -0.07
CA ILE A 78 -16.06 0.03 -1.00
C ILE A 78 -15.30 0.12 -2.32
N PHE A 79 -13.99 0.36 -2.27
CA PHE A 79 -13.16 0.46 -3.47
C PHE A 79 -13.28 -0.79 -4.35
N LEU A 80 -13.12 -1.98 -3.78
CA LEU A 80 -13.19 -3.23 -4.52
C LEU A 80 -14.61 -3.52 -5.02
N ALA A 81 -15.64 -3.22 -4.22
CA ALA A 81 -17.03 -3.39 -4.63
C ALA A 81 -17.38 -2.50 -5.83
N LEU A 82 -16.94 -1.25 -5.83
CA LEU A 82 -17.12 -0.34 -6.96
C LEU A 82 -16.34 -0.84 -8.19
N ALA A 83 -15.08 -1.26 -8.00
CA ALA A 83 -14.27 -1.80 -9.09
C ALA A 83 -14.95 -3.02 -9.76
N THR A 84 -15.47 -3.96 -8.97
CA THR A 84 -16.20 -5.12 -9.49
C THR A 84 -17.50 -4.73 -10.16
N LYS A 85 -18.30 -3.85 -9.55
CA LYS A 85 -19.62 -3.47 -10.06
C LYS A 85 -19.54 -2.78 -11.41
N PHE A 86 -18.55 -1.91 -11.61
CA PHE A 86 -18.44 -1.10 -12.83
C PHE A 86 -17.55 -1.71 -13.92
N TYR A 87 -16.55 -2.53 -13.55
CA TYR A 87 -15.54 -3.01 -14.50
C TYR A 87 -15.28 -4.52 -14.43
N GLY A 88 -15.99 -5.25 -13.57
CA GLY A 88 -15.91 -6.70 -13.44
C GLY A 88 -14.70 -7.22 -12.65
N PHE A 89 -14.57 -8.55 -12.64
CA PHE A 89 -13.55 -9.26 -11.88
C PHE A 89 -12.09 -8.88 -12.22
N PRO A 90 -11.69 -8.66 -13.49
CA PRO A 90 -10.31 -8.28 -13.82
C PRO A 90 -9.87 -6.97 -13.16
N MET A 91 -10.80 -6.01 -13.04
CA MET A 91 -10.52 -4.73 -12.37
C MET A 91 -10.35 -4.91 -10.86
N LEU A 92 -11.15 -5.78 -10.24
CA LEU A 92 -10.96 -6.15 -8.82
C LEU A 92 -9.56 -6.71 -8.62
N VAL A 93 -9.15 -7.71 -9.41
CA VAL A 93 -7.83 -8.34 -9.26
C VAL A 93 -6.72 -7.31 -9.43
N SER A 94 -6.83 -6.45 -10.43
CA SER A 94 -5.86 -5.39 -10.65
C SER A 94 -5.80 -4.38 -9.50
N GLY A 95 -6.96 -3.98 -8.97
CA GLY A 95 -7.07 -3.14 -7.78
C GLY A 95 -6.45 -3.79 -6.53
N VAL A 96 -6.67 -5.08 -6.32
CA VAL A 96 -6.04 -5.85 -5.23
C VAL A 96 -4.52 -5.88 -5.38
N ILE A 97 -4.01 -6.11 -6.59
CA ILE A 97 -2.56 -6.05 -6.86
C ILE A 97 -2.02 -4.65 -6.52
N GLY A 98 -2.73 -3.59 -6.91
CA GLY A 98 -2.39 -2.22 -6.54
C GLY A 98 -2.34 -2.01 -5.02
N LEU A 99 -3.31 -2.55 -4.28
CA LEU A 99 -3.37 -2.44 -2.81
C LEU A 99 -2.13 -3.03 -2.11
N LEU A 100 -1.41 -3.96 -2.76
CA LEU A 100 -0.19 -4.56 -2.23
C LEU A 100 1.05 -3.64 -2.35
N ASN A 101 0.96 -2.51 -3.05
CA ASN A 101 2.08 -1.61 -3.34
C ASN A 101 2.98 -1.29 -2.13
N ILE A 102 2.40 -0.80 -1.02
CA ILE A 102 3.19 -0.49 0.18
C ILE A 102 3.78 -1.75 0.82
N LYS A 103 3.03 -2.85 0.87
CA LYS A 103 3.51 -4.12 1.46
C LYS A 103 4.72 -4.65 0.70
N ILE A 104 4.67 -4.63 -0.62
CA ILE A 104 5.78 -5.03 -1.49
C ILE A 104 6.99 -4.12 -1.26
N ASN A 105 6.79 -2.80 -1.20
CA ASN A 105 7.87 -1.85 -0.91
C ASN A 105 8.56 -2.12 0.44
N ILE A 106 7.80 -2.39 1.50
CA ILE A 106 8.34 -2.72 2.81
C ILE A 106 9.11 -4.05 2.76
N LEU A 107 8.52 -5.09 2.16
CA LEU A 107 9.16 -6.40 2.04
C LEU A 107 10.46 -6.32 1.23
N ALA A 108 10.47 -5.57 0.13
CA ALA A 108 11.66 -5.35 -0.70
C ALA A 108 12.79 -4.66 0.08
N ILE A 109 12.47 -3.65 0.90
CA ILE A 109 13.44 -2.98 1.76
C ILE A 109 14.03 -3.95 2.78
N THR A 110 13.17 -4.72 3.46
CA THR A 110 13.59 -5.69 4.47
C THR A 110 14.49 -6.77 3.86
N LEU A 111 14.09 -7.33 2.71
CA LEU A 111 14.88 -8.32 1.98
C LEU A 111 16.25 -7.77 1.59
N PHE A 112 16.31 -6.57 1.01
CA PHE A 112 17.56 -5.94 0.59
C PHE A 112 18.50 -5.69 1.78
N ASN A 113 17.95 -5.25 2.91
CA ASN A 113 18.72 -5.05 4.13
C ASN A 113 19.26 -6.39 4.70
N ASN A 114 18.47 -7.45 4.64
CA ASN A 114 18.89 -8.79 5.08
C ASN A 114 20.00 -9.35 4.19
N ILE A 115 19.89 -9.19 2.87
CA ILE A 115 20.94 -9.61 1.92
C ILE A 115 22.24 -8.84 2.19
N LYS A 116 22.17 -7.53 2.44
CA LYS A 116 23.35 -6.73 2.79
C LYS A 116 24.02 -7.22 4.07
N LYS A 117 23.25 -7.49 5.12
CA LYS A 117 23.75 -8.03 6.39
C LYS A 117 24.39 -9.41 6.21
N PHE A 118 23.79 -10.25 5.38
CA PHE A 118 24.35 -11.57 5.06
C PHE A 118 25.69 -11.44 4.32
N LYS A 119 25.75 -10.60 3.28
CA LYS A 119 26.98 -10.33 2.53
C LYS A 119 28.10 -9.81 3.45
N SER A 120 27.82 -8.83 4.29
CA SER A 120 28.84 -8.29 5.20
C SER A 120 29.34 -9.29 6.24
N LYS A 121 28.52 -10.29 6.60
CA LYS A 121 28.85 -11.29 7.61
C LYS A 121 29.61 -12.49 7.04
N TYR A 122 29.35 -12.88 5.80
CA TYR A 122 29.84 -14.15 5.23
C TYR A 122 30.65 -14.02 3.93
N LEU A 123 30.60 -12.88 3.24
CA LEU A 123 31.15 -12.71 1.88
C LEU A 123 32.01 -11.44 1.79
N LYS A 124 32.99 -11.27 2.71
CA LYS A 124 33.98 -10.18 2.62
C LYS A 124 34.59 -10.11 1.22
#